data_AF-A0A7S2HX37-F1
#
_entry.id   AF-A0A7S2HX37-F1
#
_cell.length_a   1.000
_cell.length_b   1.000
_cell.length_c   1.000
_cell.angle_alpha   90.00
_cell.angle_beta   90.00
_cell.angle_gamma   90.00
#
_symmetry.space_group_name_H-M   'P 1'
#
loop_
_entity.id
_entity.type
_entity.pdbx_description
1 polymer ?
#
loop_
_entity_poly.entity_id
_entity_poly.type
_entity_poly.pdbx_seq_one_letter_code
_entity_poly.pdbx_strand_id
1 'polypeptide(L)'
;MASLEAGWSEGAELHRRVDRHKWCVTRSDLAAFRRLVRKAVSTGEIRPTALDDFDPADRTIGPNLYTVNEQLVKPTTAAAGGMSWALMLHPEGLTCDLFVTHAWQEGVYELIDRVLYSWPRGARHAYICVLANPQNLDIGGLIGEPRESPFARSLAIAKWMLVVPNQRGSIYQRMWCAYEAYLAYTADKTILVARVPCSRQAMLLAAVYVSAAVLIGLAVGWLRAHVIRAGLTRAENVAFYPAVILPYMGSAIFSSRWLPGVRRACHYCGAAWFGYFFATSWMRNDHFSFVEEADAIRMRATLLAGVCYFVIAEVDTMRSTLAYAESCQLRQGYSGSIMDASCAVQRDADYILREIGGKAGEVDHAIQVLIRAGLWSRSMRMASAVGVDLKDASHINFATPCTMWAVQLMLDSMLISMADRWNKSLGFANFALQALWVAVLMWKPPHTRAFGIRAMTVVSTVFLSLAMTIHFGFVHIANVNSHAYPLMRSQASLMLGFQALSLAFLLAGVGRVAQWPLCGRRLAQALLMATSWRCDIRCCLCGREGRRNRFYTETQENRLSDDDSDMESRHSGSASDGDTHDDLETLADDDSDRGSKPIV
;
A
#
# COMPACT_ATOMS: atom_id res chain seq x y z
N MET A 1 -25.82 -18.19 -38.94
CA MET A 1 -24.96 -16.99 -39.09
C MET A 1 -25.18 -16.35 -40.47
N ALA A 2 -26.41 -15.88 -40.75
CA ALA A 2 -26.74 -15.03 -41.89
C ALA A 2 -27.98 -14.21 -41.47
N SER A 3 -27.94 -12.89 -41.65
CA SER A 3 -28.91 -11.83 -41.25
C SER A 3 -28.59 -10.94 -40.02
N LEU A 4 -27.31 -10.66 -39.73
CA LEU A 4 -26.88 -9.60 -38.78
C LEU A 4 -26.26 -8.38 -39.50
N GLU A 5 -26.89 -7.89 -40.58
CA GLU A 5 -26.45 -6.65 -41.27
C GLU A 5 -27.33 -5.42 -40.99
N ALA A 6 -28.22 -5.48 -39.99
CA ALA A 6 -28.95 -4.31 -39.51
C ALA A 6 -28.57 -4.04 -38.05
N GLY A 7 -27.89 -2.93 -37.76
CA GLY A 7 -27.84 -2.42 -36.37
C GLY A 7 -26.55 -1.77 -35.85
N TRP A 8 -25.70 -1.14 -36.66
CA TRP A 8 -24.70 -0.20 -36.12
C TRP A 8 -25.34 0.98 -35.32
N SER A 9 -26.67 1.08 -35.33
CA SER A 9 -27.42 2.07 -34.56
C SER A 9 -27.45 1.79 -33.06
N GLU A 10 -27.46 0.53 -32.59
CA GLU A 10 -27.85 0.25 -31.20
C GLU A 10 -26.80 0.73 -30.18
N GLY A 11 -25.52 0.38 -30.36
CA GLY A 11 -24.46 0.84 -29.46
C GLY A 11 -24.21 2.35 -29.52
N ALA A 12 -24.24 2.94 -30.72
CA ALA A 12 -24.07 4.37 -30.91
C ALA A 12 -25.25 5.18 -30.33
N GLU A 13 -26.49 4.69 -30.48
CA GLU A 13 -27.68 5.27 -29.88
C GLU A 13 -27.64 5.16 -28.35
N LEU A 14 -27.22 4.00 -27.83
CA LEU A 14 -27.06 3.82 -26.38
C LEU A 14 -26.06 4.81 -25.80
N HIS A 15 -24.94 5.05 -26.48
CA HIS A 15 -23.92 6.03 -26.08
C HIS A 15 -24.39 7.48 -26.22
N ARG A 16 -25.33 7.78 -27.12
CA ARG A 16 -26.00 9.09 -27.18
C ARG A 16 -27.02 9.27 -26.04
N ARG A 17 -27.72 8.20 -25.66
CA ARG A 17 -28.77 8.22 -24.64
C ARG A 17 -28.21 8.25 -23.21
N VAL A 18 -27.15 7.50 -22.95
CA VAL A 18 -26.56 7.35 -21.62
C VAL A 18 -25.40 8.32 -21.47
N ASP A 19 -25.51 9.22 -20.49
CA ASP A 19 -24.45 10.19 -20.20
C ASP A 19 -23.07 9.53 -19.99
N ARG A 20 -22.02 10.18 -20.50
CA ARG A 20 -20.63 9.70 -20.45
C ARG A 20 -20.14 9.35 -19.04
N HIS A 21 -20.55 10.13 -18.04
CA HIS A 21 -20.20 9.90 -16.63
C HIS A 21 -20.88 8.66 -16.01
N LYS A 22 -21.75 7.98 -16.77
CA LYS A 22 -22.40 6.73 -16.38
C LYS A 22 -21.79 5.49 -17.04
N TRP A 23 -20.72 5.63 -17.82
CA TRP A 23 -20.07 4.48 -18.48
C TRP A 23 -19.09 3.78 -17.54
N CYS A 24 -19.59 3.28 -16.41
CA CYS A 24 -18.76 2.72 -15.35
C CYS A 24 -19.01 1.23 -15.15
N VAL A 25 -18.04 0.58 -14.50
CA VAL A 25 -18.11 -0.81 -14.07
C VAL A 25 -18.11 -0.92 -12.55
N THR A 26 -18.69 -1.99 -12.02
CA THR A 26 -18.61 -2.31 -10.59
C THR A 26 -17.27 -2.97 -10.25
N ARG A 27 -16.96 -3.05 -8.96
CA ARG A 27 -15.81 -3.82 -8.46
C ARG A 27 -15.88 -5.31 -8.83
N SER A 28 -17.08 -5.90 -8.83
CA SER A 28 -17.29 -7.31 -9.22
C SER A 28 -17.08 -7.53 -10.70
N ASP A 29 -17.51 -6.60 -11.55
CA ASP A 29 -17.30 -6.68 -13.00
C ASP A 29 -15.82 -6.69 -13.33
N LEU A 30 -15.03 -5.84 -12.67
CA LEU A 30 -13.59 -5.80 -12.90
C LEU A 30 -12.89 -7.09 -12.47
N ALA A 31 -13.32 -7.69 -11.35
CA ALA A 31 -12.81 -8.99 -10.91
C ALA A 31 -13.23 -10.13 -11.87
N ALA A 32 -14.43 -10.06 -12.43
CA ALA A 32 -14.90 -11.01 -13.44
C ALA A 32 -14.13 -10.85 -14.75
N PHE A 33 -13.89 -9.62 -15.19
CA PHE A 33 -13.07 -9.30 -16.35
C PHE A 33 -11.64 -9.84 -16.21
N ARG A 34 -11.03 -9.72 -15.02
CA ARG A 34 -9.72 -10.34 -14.75
C ARG A 34 -9.71 -11.85 -14.95
N ARG A 35 -10.75 -12.55 -14.48
CA ARG A 35 -10.87 -14.01 -14.67
C ARG A 35 -11.09 -14.37 -16.14
N LEU A 36 -11.88 -13.57 -16.85
CA LEU A 36 -12.15 -13.75 -18.27
C LEU A 36 -10.87 -13.61 -19.10
N VAL A 37 -10.09 -12.54 -18.89
CA VAL A 37 -8.82 -12.34 -19.60
C VAL A 37 -7.84 -13.48 -19.30
N ARG A 38 -7.74 -13.91 -18.04
CA ARG A 38 -6.91 -15.08 -17.67
C ARG A 38 -7.33 -16.36 -18.39
N LYS A 39 -8.64 -16.59 -18.50
CA LYS A 39 -9.18 -17.74 -19.23
C LYS A 39 -8.82 -17.64 -20.72
N ALA A 40 -9.06 -16.48 -21.33
CA ALA A 40 -8.75 -16.23 -22.74
C ALA A 40 -7.27 -16.39 -23.08
N VAL A 41 -6.36 -15.99 -22.18
CA VAL A 41 -4.91 -16.27 -22.31
C VAL A 41 -4.63 -17.78 -22.22
N SER A 42 -5.19 -18.47 -21.22
CA SER A 42 -4.96 -19.91 -21.06
C SER A 42 -5.51 -20.78 -22.18
N THR A 43 -6.57 -20.33 -22.87
CA THR A 43 -7.16 -21.01 -24.02
C THR A 43 -6.54 -20.59 -25.35
N GLY A 44 -5.56 -19.68 -25.33
CA GLY A 44 -4.92 -19.14 -26.54
C GLY A 44 -5.84 -18.28 -27.41
N GLU A 45 -6.93 -17.74 -26.85
CA GLU A 45 -7.77 -16.71 -27.49
C GLU A 45 -7.05 -15.36 -27.49
N ILE A 46 -6.39 -15.02 -26.37
CA ILE A 46 -5.44 -13.91 -26.32
C ILE A 46 -4.03 -14.48 -26.47
N ARG A 47 -3.32 -14.07 -27.52
CA ARG A 47 -1.97 -14.51 -27.87
C ARG A 47 -0.98 -13.35 -27.83
N PRO A 48 0.29 -13.62 -27.47
CA PRO A 48 1.37 -12.64 -27.59
C PRO A 48 1.46 -12.08 -29.01
N THR A 49 1.86 -10.81 -29.13
CA THR A 49 2.03 -10.11 -30.41
C THR A 49 3.43 -9.52 -30.52
N ALA A 50 3.85 -9.09 -31.71
CA ALA A 50 5.15 -8.44 -31.88
C ALA A 50 5.32 -7.16 -31.03
N LEU A 51 4.22 -6.49 -30.67
CA LEU A 51 4.22 -5.28 -29.84
C LEU A 51 3.98 -5.59 -28.35
N ASP A 52 3.64 -6.83 -28.03
CA ASP A 52 3.31 -7.29 -26.68
C ASP A 52 3.67 -8.77 -26.51
N ASP A 53 4.97 -9.01 -26.35
CA ASP A 53 5.52 -10.34 -26.09
C ASP A 53 5.39 -10.68 -24.60
N PHE A 54 4.14 -10.87 -24.15
CA PHE A 54 3.85 -11.25 -22.76
C PHE A 54 3.96 -12.76 -22.60
N ASP A 55 4.41 -13.22 -21.43
CA ASP A 55 4.42 -14.64 -21.08
C ASP A 55 2.99 -15.12 -20.71
N PRO A 56 2.40 -16.09 -21.42
CA PRO A 56 1.09 -16.64 -21.06
C PRO A 56 1.03 -17.28 -19.67
N ALA A 57 2.16 -17.70 -19.12
CA ALA A 57 2.27 -18.25 -17.77
C ALA A 57 2.28 -17.15 -16.68
N ASP A 58 2.60 -15.90 -17.04
CA ASP A 58 2.62 -14.80 -16.09
C ASP A 58 1.22 -14.56 -15.50
N ARG A 59 1.16 -14.52 -14.16
CA ARG A 59 -0.09 -14.30 -13.40
C ARG A 59 -0.18 -12.87 -12.84
N THR A 60 0.87 -12.08 -12.98
CA THR A 60 1.09 -10.81 -12.28
C THR A 60 0.93 -9.58 -13.18
N ILE A 61 1.52 -9.57 -14.38
CA ILE A 61 1.46 -8.43 -15.32
C ILE A 61 0.44 -8.71 -16.41
N GLY A 62 0.58 -9.83 -17.11
CA GLY A 62 -0.29 -10.26 -18.20
C GLY A 62 -0.14 -9.43 -19.48
N PRO A 63 -1.01 -9.67 -20.49
CA PRO A 63 -1.02 -8.89 -21.73
C PRO A 63 -1.30 -7.42 -21.44
N ASN A 64 -0.76 -6.54 -22.27
CA ASN A 64 -1.07 -5.13 -22.20
C ASN A 64 -2.49 -4.83 -22.71
N LEU A 65 -2.98 -3.62 -22.45
CA LEU A 65 -4.34 -3.26 -22.79
C LEU A 65 -4.60 -3.11 -24.28
N TYR A 66 -3.59 -2.82 -25.11
CA TYR A 66 -3.77 -2.84 -26.56
C TYR A 66 -4.14 -4.25 -27.02
N THR A 67 -3.37 -5.25 -26.59
CA THR A 67 -3.62 -6.67 -26.92
C THR A 67 -4.99 -7.12 -26.44
N VAL A 68 -5.34 -6.84 -25.18
CA VAL A 68 -6.65 -7.21 -24.61
C VAL A 68 -7.79 -6.49 -25.33
N ASN A 69 -7.59 -5.23 -25.72
CA ASN A 69 -8.60 -4.46 -26.41
C ASN A 69 -8.91 -5.07 -27.79
N GLU A 70 -7.87 -5.34 -28.58
CA GLU A 70 -8.03 -5.88 -29.95
C GLU A 70 -8.53 -7.33 -29.96
N GLN A 71 -8.03 -8.18 -29.06
CA GLN A 71 -8.30 -9.62 -29.12
C GLN A 71 -9.52 -10.05 -28.29
N LEU A 72 -9.99 -9.23 -27.33
CA LEU A 72 -11.12 -9.59 -26.47
C LEU A 72 -12.21 -8.52 -26.41
N VAL A 73 -11.86 -7.28 -26.04
CA VAL A 73 -12.87 -6.24 -25.78
C VAL A 73 -13.63 -5.88 -27.05
N LYS A 74 -12.93 -5.55 -28.14
CA LYS A 74 -13.55 -5.18 -29.42
C LYS A 74 -14.40 -6.32 -30.00
N PRO A 75 -13.91 -7.57 -30.16
CA PRO A 75 -14.73 -8.67 -30.68
C PRO A 75 -16.00 -8.91 -29.86
N THR A 76 -15.87 -8.95 -28.53
CA THR A 76 -17.01 -9.19 -27.63
C THR A 76 -18.04 -8.08 -27.72
N THR A 77 -17.60 -6.83 -27.69
CA THR A 77 -18.51 -5.67 -27.74
C THR A 77 -19.08 -5.42 -29.13
N ALA A 78 -18.39 -5.79 -30.20
CA ALA A 78 -18.92 -5.77 -31.57
C ALA A 78 -20.06 -6.76 -31.72
N ALA A 79 -19.88 -8.00 -31.22
CA ALA A 79 -20.93 -9.02 -31.20
C ALA A 79 -22.16 -8.60 -30.37
N ALA A 80 -21.96 -7.71 -29.40
CA ALA A 80 -23.03 -7.13 -28.59
C ALA A 80 -23.67 -5.85 -29.19
N GLY A 81 -23.38 -5.47 -30.43
CA GLY A 81 -23.97 -4.28 -31.07
C GLY A 81 -23.12 -3.00 -30.97
N GLY A 82 -21.83 -3.12 -30.66
CA GLY A 82 -20.84 -2.03 -30.77
C GLY A 82 -20.80 -1.05 -29.59
N MET A 83 -21.56 -1.29 -28.51
CA MET A 83 -21.49 -0.50 -27.27
C MET A 83 -20.18 -0.74 -26.50
N SER A 84 -19.88 0.09 -25.50
CA SER A 84 -18.75 -0.18 -24.60
C SER A 84 -19.01 -1.37 -23.69
N TRP A 85 -17.93 -1.97 -23.16
CA TRP A 85 -18.05 -3.08 -22.19
C TRP A 85 -18.91 -2.70 -20.99
N ALA A 86 -18.75 -1.47 -20.48
CA ALA A 86 -19.53 -0.96 -19.36
C ALA A 86 -21.04 -0.94 -19.67
N LEU A 87 -21.45 -0.43 -20.83
CA LEU A 87 -22.87 -0.36 -21.19
C LEU A 87 -23.45 -1.70 -21.70
N MET A 88 -22.59 -2.60 -22.17
CA MET A 88 -22.97 -3.99 -22.43
C MET A 88 -23.43 -4.68 -21.13
N LEU A 89 -22.73 -4.41 -20.01
CA LEU A 89 -23.12 -4.94 -18.70
C LEU A 89 -24.24 -4.15 -18.03
N HIS A 90 -24.26 -2.83 -18.21
CA HIS A 90 -25.18 -1.91 -17.54
C HIS A 90 -25.80 -0.92 -18.55
N PRO A 91 -26.85 -1.31 -19.28
CA PRO A 91 -27.43 -0.47 -20.34
C PRO A 91 -27.98 0.88 -19.87
N GLU A 92 -28.40 0.99 -18.60
CA GLU A 92 -28.85 2.26 -18.00
C GLU A 92 -27.68 3.13 -17.47
N GLY A 93 -26.47 2.57 -17.47
CA GLY A 93 -25.27 3.17 -16.94
C GLY A 93 -25.19 3.22 -15.41
N LEU A 94 -23.99 3.45 -14.91
CA LEU A 94 -23.63 3.52 -13.50
C LEU A 94 -22.87 4.82 -13.22
N THR A 95 -23.37 5.66 -12.31
CA THR A 95 -22.70 6.94 -11.96
C THR A 95 -21.27 6.73 -11.46
N CYS A 96 -20.34 7.49 -12.03
CA CYS A 96 -18.92 7.45 -11.69
C CYS A 96 -18.63 7.96 -10.26
N ASP A 97 -18.10 7.08 -9.41
CA ASP A 97 -17.54 7.47 -8.11
C ASP A 97 -16.00 7.59 -8.18
N LEU A 98 -15.36 6.67 -8.93
CA LEU A 98 -13.92 6.49 -9.05
C LEU A 98 -13.47 6.65 -10.50
N PHE A 99 -12.60 7.61 -10.79
CA PHE A 99 -11.94 7.72 -12.08
C PHE A 99 -10.57 7.04 -12.03
N VAL A 100 -10.30 6.08 -12.91
CA VAL A 100 -8.99 5.40 -12.98
C VAL A 100 -8.18 5.96 -14.15
N THR A 101 -7.03 6.58 -13.86
CA THR A 101 -6.05 6.94 -14.89
C THR A 101 -4.93 5.92 -14.94
N HIS A 102 -4.56 5.53 -16.16
CA HIS A 102 -3.71 4.37 -16.37
C HIS A 102 -3.09 4.39 -17.79
N ALA A 103 -2.06 3.58 -18.02
CA ALA A 103 -1.38 3.53 -19.32
C ALA A 103 -1.80 2.29 -20.12
N TRP A 104 -2.06 2.42 -21.42
CA TRP A 104 -2.47 1.27 -22.23
C TRP A 104 -1.35 0.22 -22.43
N GLN A 105 -0.10 0.63 -22.29
CA GLN A 105 1.04 -0.28 -22.32
C GLN A 105 1.17 -1.15 -21.05
N GLU A 106 0.41 -0.85 -19.99
CA GLU A 106 0.48 -1.62 -18.74
C GLU A 106 -0.17 -3.00 -18.88
N GLY A 107 0.31 -3.96 -18.10
CA GLY A 107 -0.30 -5.27 -18.02
C GLY A 107 -1.68 -5.22 -17.37
N VAL A 108 -2.66 -5.88 -17.99
CA VAL A 108 -4.06 -5.89 -17.54
C VAL A 108 -4.24 -6.54 -16.17
N TYR A 109 -3.40 -7.52 -15.81
CA TYR A 109 -3.45 -8.16 -14.49
C TYR A 109 -2.95 -7.20 -13.42
N GLU A 110 -1.82 -6.54 -13.70
CA GLU A 110 -1.23 -5.51 -12.84
C GLU A 110 -2.21 -4.36 -12.60
N LEU A 111 -2.84 -3.85 -13.66
CA LEU A 111 -3.87 -2.81 -13.57
C LEU A 111 -5.00 -3.22 -12.63
N ILE A 112 -5.63 -4.36 -12.92
CA ILE A 112 -6.85 -4.76 -12.21
C ILE A 112 -6.55 -5.06 -10.75
N ASP A 113 -5.47 -5.77 -10.44
CA ASP A 113 -5.12 -6.09 -9.05
C ASP A 113 -4.85 -4.83 -8.23
N ARG A 114 -4.15 -3.84 -8.81
CA ARG A 114 -3.91 -2.55 -8.16
C ARG A 114 -5.19 -1.76 -7.93
N VAL A 115 -6.08 -1.73 -8.92
CA VAL A 115 -7.39 -1.04 -8.82
C VAL A 115 -8.26 -1.71 -7.76
N LEU A 116 -8.39 -3.04 -7.77
CA LEU A 116 -9.19 -3.78 -6.79
C LEU A 116 -8.65 -3.63 -5.37
N TYR A 117 -7.32 -3.68 -5.20
CA TYR A 117 -6.69 -3.50 -3.89
C TYR A 117 -6.85 -2.08 -3.36
N SER A 118 -6.77 -1.09 -4.25
CA SER A 118 -6.79 0.35 -3.89
C SER A 118 -8.15 1.00 -4.00
N TRP A 119 -9.19 0.22 -4.27
CA TRP A 119 -10.56 0.69 -4.44
C TRP A 119 -11.02 1.47 -3.20
N PRO A 120 -11.29 2.78 -3.30
CA PRO A 120 -11.61 3.59 -2.13
C PRO A 120 -12.89 3.12 -1.43
N ARG A 121 -12.88 3.12 -0.09
CA ARG A 121 -14.09 2.82 0.68
C ARG A 121 -15.18 3.85 0.34
N GLY A 122 -16.35 3.35 -0.05
CA GLY A 122 -17.51 4.15 -0.44
C GLY A 122 -17.61 4.44 -1.94
N ALA A 123 -16.61 4.10 -2.76
CA ALA A 123 -16.77 4.10 -4.21
C ALA A 123 -17.53 2.84 -4.65
N ARG A 124 -18.57 2.97 -5.47
CA ARG A 124 -19.35 1.83 -5.98
C ARG A 124 -18.97 1.48 -7.41
N HIS A 125 -18.73 2.49 -8.24
CA HIS A 125 -18.45 2.30 -9.66
C HIS A 125 -17.19 3.05 -10.09
N ALA A 126 -16.49 2.47 -11.07
CA ALA A 126 -15.28 3.04 -11.63
C ALA A 126 -15.37 3.25 -13.14
N TYR A 127 -14.87 4.38 -13.60
CA TYR A 127 -14.58 4.64 -15.00
C TYR A 127 -13.16 4.17 -15.32
N ILE A 128 -13.01 3.27 -16.29
CA ILE A 128 -11.74 2.74 -16.78
C ILE A 128 -11.80 2.77 -18.31
N CYS A 129 -10.93 3.54 -18.96
CA CYS A 129 -11.18 3.95 -20.36
C CYS A 129 -11.31 2.78 -21.36
N VAL A 130 -10.55 1.70 -21.18
CA VAL A 130 -10.62 0.51 -22.04
C VAL A 130 -11.99 -0.20 -21.96
N LEU A 131 -12.67 -0.12 -20.81
CA LEU A 131 -13.99 -0.73 -20.60
C LEU A 131 -15.14 0.26 -20.81
N ALA A 132 -14.90 1.55 -20.56
CA ALA A 132 -15.93 2.59 -20.55
C ALA A 132 -16.23 3.13 -21.95
N ASN A 133 -15.20 3.33 -22.79
CA ASN A 133 -15.36 3.92 -24.12
C ASN A 133 -15.80 2.89 -25.15
N PRO A 134 -16.54 3.30 -26.20
CA PRO A 134 -16.97 2.39 -27.25
C PRO A 134 -15.80 2.08 -28.19
N GLN A 135 -15.12 0.96 -27.96
CA GLN A 135 -13.87 0.62 -28.67
C GLN A 135 -14.05 0.33 -30.16
N ASN A 136 -15.29 0.07 -30.60
CA ASN A 136 -15.66 -0.18 -32.00
C ASN A 136 -16.23 1.07 -32.71
N LEU A 137 -16.45 2.18 -32.02
CA LEU A 137 -16.95 3.43 -32.61
C LEU A 137 -15.80 4.43 -32.82
N ASP A 138 -16.08 5.52 -33.55
CA ASP A 138 -15.12 6.61 -33.71
C ASP A 138 -14.92 7.38 -32.40
N ILE A 139 -13.91 6.96 -31.63
CA ILE A 139 -13.49 7.64 -30.40
C ILE A 139 -12.91 9.02 -30.70
N GLY A 140 -12.34 9.24 -31.90
CA GLY A 140 -11.75 10.52 -32.30
C GLY A 140 -12.77 11.66 -32.21
N GLY A 141 -13.99 11.43 -32.69
CA GLY A 141 -15.11 12.37 -32.53
C GLY A 141 -15.51 12.62 -31.07
N LEU A 142 -15.38 11.63 -30.19
CA LEU A 142 -15.71 11.76 -28.76
C LEU A 142 -14.69 12.57 -27.96
N ILE A 143 -13.43 12.61 -28.42
CA ILE A 143 -12.30 13.24 -27.72
C ILE A 143 -11.83 14.53 -28.39
N GLY A 144 -12.40 14.91 -29.53
CA GLY A 144 -12.00 16.10 -30.29
C GLY A 144 -12.11 17.42 -29.53
N GLU A 145 -12.97 17.49 -28.50
CA GLU A 145 -12.97 18.57 -27.51
C GLU A 145 -12.64 17.99 -26.12
N PRO A 146 -11.42 18.22 -25.58
CA PRO A 146 -10.97 17.58 -24.36
C PRO A 146 -11.88 17.80 -23.14
N ARG A 147 -12.53 18.97 -23.00
CA ARG A 147 -13.52 19.24 -21.92
C ARG A 147 -14.79 18.43 -21.99
N GLU A 148 -15.27 18.18 -23.20
CA GLU A 148 -16.49 17.42 -23.38
C GLU A 148 -16.22 15.93 -23.46
N SER A 149 -14.96 15.52 -23.63
CA SER A 149 -14.54 14.12 -23.67
C SER A 149 -15.13 13.28 -22.53
N PRO A 150 -15.39 11.97 -22.77
CA PRO A 150 -15.89 11.09 -21.71
C PRO A 150 -14.96 11.03 -20.49
N PHE A 151 -13.66 11.29 -20.68
CA PHE A 151 -12.69 11.43 -19.59
C PHE A 151 -13.06 12.59 -18.66
N ALA A 152 -13.20 13.79 -19.22
CA ALA A 152 -13.46 15.01 -18.46
C ALA A 152 -14.83 14.98 -17.77
N ARG A 153 -15.87 14.51 -18.49
CA ARG A 153 -17.23 14.38 -17.94
C ARG A 153 -17.29 13.40 -16.78
N SER A 154 -16.63 12.26 -16.89
CA SER A 154 -16.59 11.25 -15.83
C SER A 154 -15.79 11.72 -14.63
N LEU A 155 -14.63 12.35 -14.85
CA LEU A 155 -13.79 12.87 -13.79
C LEU A 155 -14.42 14.06 -13.05
N ALA A 156 -15.19 14.90 -13.75
CA ALA A 156 -15.92 16.01 -13.14
C ALA A 156 -16.91 15.53 -12.06
N ILE A 157 -17.58 14.39 -12.29
CA ILE A 157 -18.52 13.80 -11.32
C ILE A 157 -17.80 12.92 -10.29
N ALA A 158 -16.72 12.24 -10.67
CA ALA A 158 -15.98 11.36 -9.76
C ALA A 158 -15.54 12.07 -8.48
N LYS A 159 -15.61 11.38 -7.35
CA LYS A 159 -15.12 11.87 -6.06
C LYS A 159 -13.63 11.60 -5.87
N TRP A 160 -13.16 10.50 -6.44
CA TRP A 160 -11.78 10.06 -6.36
C TRP A 160 -11.20 9.87 -7.75
N MET A 161 -9.91 10.18 -7.88
CA MET A 161 -9.08 9.74 -8.99
C MET A 161 -8.06 8.73 -8.45
N LEU A 162 -7.87 7.62 -9.14
CA LEU A 162 -6.88 6.61 -8.83
C LEU A 162 -5.86 6.54 -9.96
N VAL A 163 -4.62 6.89 -9.64
CA VAL A 163 -3.45 6.83 -10.51
C VAL A 163 -2.84 5.45 -10.40
N VAL A 164 -2.77 4.71 -11.50
CA VAL A 164 -2.22 3.36 -11.51
C VAL A 164 -0.79 3.38 -12.03
N PRO A 165 0.23 3.21 -11.16
CA PRO A 165 1.60 2.99 -11.62
C PRO A 165 1.69 1.66 -12.37
N ASN A 166 2.70 1.48 -13.22
CA ASN A 166 2.98 0.22 -13.90
C ASN A 166 4.50 0.06 -14.15
N GLN A 167 4.93 -1.14 -14.51
CA GLN A 167 6.36 -1.44 -14.71
C GLN A 167 6.94 -0.95 -16.04
N ARG A 168 6.10 -0.61 -17.02
CA ARG A 168 6.53 -0.27 -18.39
C ARG A 168 7.00 1.18 -18.49
N GLY A 169 6.37 2.09 -17.75
CA GLY A 169 6.78 3.49 -17.67
C GLY A 169 5.76 4.37 -16.97
N SER A 170 6.16 5.62 -16.69
CA SER A 170 5.26 6.59 -16.08
C SER A 170 4.05 6.86 -16.96
N ILE A 171 2.86 6.82 -16.37
CA ILE A 171 1.62 7.20 -17.08
C ILE A 171 1.65 8.67 -17.54
N TYR A 172 2.43 9.52 -16.87
CA TYR A 172 2.56 10.95 -17.20
C TYR A 172 3.42 11.23 -18.43
N GLN A 173 4.00 10.19 -19.04
CA GLN A 173 4.52 10.29 -20.40
C GLN A 173 3.41 10.36 -21.46
N ARG A 174 2.14 10.17 -21.08
CA ARG A 174 0.98 10.22 -21.98
C ARG A 174 0.18 11.49 -21.71
N MET A 175 -0.04 12.28 -22.77
CA MET A 175 -0.69 13.58 -22.71
C MET A 175 -2.11 13.51 -22.09
N TRP A 176 -2.90 12.48 -22.43
CA TRP A 176 -4.23 12.28 -21.84
C TRP A 176 -4.18 12.03 -20.32
N CYS A 177 -3.22 11.25 -19.81
CA CYS A 177 -3.07 11.02 -18.37
C CYS A 177 -2.61 12.29 -17.63
N ALA A 178 -1.75 13.10 -18.26
CA ALA A 178 -1.36 14.41 -17.74
C ALA A 178 -2.55 15.38 -17.68
N TYR A 179 -3.40 15.38 -18.72
CA TYR A 179 -4.63 16.17 -18.76
C TYR A 179 -5.63 15.74 -17.68
N GLU A 180 -5.81 14.44 -17.46
CA GLU A 180 -6.64 13.92 -16.37
C GLU A 180 -6.13 14.39 -15.00
N ALA A 181 -4.81 14.44 -14.80
CA ALA A 181 -4.23 14.98 -13.57
C ALA A 181 -4.50 16.48 -13.42
N TYR A 182 -4.43 17.26 -14.50
CA TYR A 182 -4.82 18.67 -14.52
C TYR A 182 -6.29 18.87 -14.13
N LEU A 183 -7.20 18.11 -14.73
CA LEU A 183 -8.63 18.18 -14.44
C LEU A 183 -8.92 17.82 -12.97
N ALA A 184 -8.29 16.78 -12.45
CA ALA A 184 -8.47 16.39 -11.05
C ALA A 184 -7.89 17.44 -10.09
N TYR A 185 -6.75 18.04 -10.43
CA TYR A 185 -6.14 19.11 -9.65
C TYR A 185 -7.04 20.36 -9.59
N THR A 186 -7.55 20.80 -10.75
CA THR A 186 -8.40 21.99 -10.86
C THR A 186 -9.76 21.80 -10.21
N ALA A 187 -10.33 20.60 -10.31
CA ALA A 187 -11.60 20.25 -9.64
C ALA A 187 -11.43 19.81 -8.17
N ASP A 188 -10.25 20.03 -7.57
CA ASP A 188 -9.90 19.71 -6.18
C ASP A 188 -10.26 18.26 -5.75
N LYS A 189 -10.04 17.32 -6.66
CA LYS A 189 -10.29 15.90 -6.42
C LYS A 189 -9.25 15.30 -5.47
N THR A 190 -9.65 14.26 -4.75
CA THR A 190 -8.69 13.43 -4.02
C THR A 190 -8.04 12.46 -5.01
N ILE A 191 -6.73 12.59 -5.23
CA ILE A 191 -5.96 11.74 -6.14
C ILE A 191 -5.16 10.75 -5.31
N LEU A 192 -5.38 9.46 -5.54
CA LEU A 192 -4.75 8.33 -4.87
C LEU A 192 -3.77 7.67 -5.82
N VAL A 193 -2.63 7.19 -5.31
CA VAL A 193 -1.78 6.27 -6.07
C VAL A 193 -2.18 4.84 -5.72
N ALA A 194 -2.46 4.03 -6.73
CA ALA A 194 -2.79 2.62 -6.55
C ALA A 194 -1.59 1.86 -6.01
N ARG A 195 -1.86 0.98 -5.05
CA ARG A 195 -0.90 0.15 -4.33
C ARG A 195 -0.93 -1.28 -4.85
N VAL A 196 0.22 -1.93 -4.79
CA VAL A 196 0.34 -3.38 -5.00
C VAL A 196 -0.12 -4.11 -3.73
N PRO A 197 -0.94 -5.18 -3.83
CA PRO A 197 -1.21 -6.03 -2.68
C PRO A 197 0.10 -6.62 -2.16
N CYS A 198 0.36 -6.50 -0.85
CA CYS A 198 1.49 -7.18 -0.26
C CYS A 198 1.26 -8.69 -0.34
N SER A 199 2.17 -9.43 -0.99
CA SER A 199 1.99 -10.87 -1.16
C SER A 199 1.98 -11.57 0.20
N ARG A 200 1.09 -12.55 0.37
CA ARG A 200 1.01 -13.33 1.63
C ARG A 200 2.35 -13.97 1.97
N GLN A 201 3.06 -14.46 0.97
CA GLN A 201 4.40 -15.04 1.11
C GLN A 201 5.40 -14.03 1.68
N ALA A 202 5.39 -12.79 1.18
CA ALA A 202 6.33 -11.78 1.64
C ALA A 202 6.04 -11.39 3.10
N MET A 203 4.75 -11.27 3.47
CA MET A 203 4.36 -11.10 4.89
C MET A 203 4.75 -12.29 5.77
N LEU A 204 4.58 -13.52 5.27
CA LEU A 204 4.98 -14.74 5.98
C LEU A 204 6.50 -14.78 6.20
N LEU A 205 7.27 -14.45 5.16
CA LEU A 205 8.73 -14.43 5.23
C LEU A 205 9.23 -13.39 6.25
N ALA A 206 8.63 -12.20 6.28
CA ALA A 206 8.90 -11.20 7.31
C ALA A 206 8.61 -11.73 8.71
N ALA A 207 7.47 -12.39 8.91
CA ALA A 207 7.11 -13.00 10.18
C ALA A 207 8.12 -14.11 10.58
N VAL A 208 8.58 -14.93 9.63
CA VAL A 208 9.59 -15.97 9.87
C VAL A 208 10.91 -15.36 10.34
N TYR A 209 11.43 -14.32 9.67
CA TYR A 209 12.69 -13.69 10.08
C TYR A 209 12.63 -13.05 11.47
N VAL A 210 11.54 -12.34 11.78
CA VAL A 210 11.35 -11.75 13.11
C VAL A 210 11.20 -12.86 14.17
N SER A 211 10.45 -13.92 13.86
CA SER A 211 10.28 -15.06 14.77
C SER A 211 11.60 -15.77 15.05
N ALA A 212 12.45 -15.96 14.04
CA ALA A 212 13.78 -16.52 14.22
C ALA A 212 14.62 -15.67 15.18
N ALA A 213 14.59 -14.33 15.05
CA ALA A 213 15.29 -13.43 15.97
C ALA A 213 14.75 -13.54 17.41
N VAL A 214 13.43 -13.64 17.58
CA VAL A 214 12.80 -13.87 18.90
C VAL A 214 13.23 -15.19 19.50
N LEU A 215 13.25 -16.28 18.72
CA LEU A 215 13.66 -17.62 19.18
C LEU A 215 15.12 -17.65 19.60
N ILE A 216 16.01 -16.97 18.88
CA ILE A 216 17.42 -16.79 19.28
C ILE A 216 17.48 -16.07 20.63
N GLY A 217 16.74 -14.97 20.78
CA GLY A 217 16.63 -14.25 22.05
C GLY A 217 16.16 -15.13 23.21
N LEU A 218 15.05 -15.86 23.00
CA LEU A 218 14.48 -16.78 23.98
C LEU A 218 15.49 -17.85 24.40
N ALA A 219 16.17 -18.48 23.44
CA ALA A 219 17.16 -19.52 23.71
C ALA A 219 18.34 -18.98 24.55
N VAL A 220 18.88 -17.81 24.20
CA VAL A 220 19.95 -17.16 24.96
C VAL A 220 19.49 -16.76 26.36
N GLY A 221 18.27 -16.22 26.48
CA GLY A 221 17.69 -15.84 27.78
C GLY A 221 17.44 -17.03 28.69
N TRP A 222 16.93 -18.13 28.13
CA TRP A 222 16.72 -19.39 28.83
C TRP A 222 18.03 -20.00 29.32
N LEU A 223 19.03 -20.10 28.43
CA LEU A 223 20.36 -20.62 28.79
C LEU A 223 21.00 -19.79 29.91
N ARG A 224 20.92 -18.46 29.80
CA ARG A 224 21.40 -17.53 30.83
C ARG A 224 20.70 -17.76 32.17
N ALA A 225 19.38 -17.90 32.18
CA ALA A 225 18.63 -18.16 33.40
C ALA A 225 19.02 -19.50 34.04
N HIS A 226 19.25 -20.53 33.22
CA HIS A 226 19.61 -21.87 33.69
C HIS A 226 21.03 -21.95 34.25
N VAL A 227 22.00 -21.31 33.59
CA VAL A 227 23.42 -21.35 33.97
C VAL A 227 23.70 -20.49 35.21
N ILE A 228 23.20 -19.26 35.23
CA ILE A 228 23.56 -18.29 36.28
C ILE A 228 22.74 -18.53 37.55
N ARG A 229 21.54 -19.14 37.47
CA ARG A 229 20.58 -19.36 38.57
C ARG A 229 20.35 -18.13 39.49
N ALA A 230 20.71 -16.95 39.01
CA ALA A 230 20.52 -15.68 39.69
C ALA A 230 19.62 -14.79 38.83
N GLY A 231 18.86 -13.92 39.49
CA GLY A 231 18.07 -12.90 38.81
C GLY A 231 18.95 -11.96 37.95
N LEU A 232 18.28 -11.13 37.14
CA LEU A 232 18.95 -10.04 36.44
C LEU A 232 19.71 -9.17 37.45
N THR A 233 21.01 -9.02 37.23
CA THR A 233 21.85 -8.10 38.01
C THR A 233 21.33 -6.68 37.84
N ARG A 234 21.66 -5.79 38.79
CA ARG A 234 21.32 -4.37 38.66
C ARG A 234 21.84 -3.76 37.35
N ALA A 235 23.04 -4.17 36.92
CA ALA A 235 23.63 -3.73 35.67
C ALA A 235 22.79 -4.15 34.45
N GLU A 236 22.23 -5.36 34.45
CA GLU A 236 21.41 -5.84 33.33
C GLU A 236 20.02 -5.20 33.31
N ASN A 237 19.43 -4.94 34.48
CA ASN A 237 18.20 -4.14 34.56
C ASN A 237 18.43 -2.71 34.04
N VAL A 238 19.60 -2.12 34.29
CA VAL A 238 19.99 -0.83 33.73
C VAL A 238 20.23 -0.93 32.22
N ALA A 239 20.86 -2.00 31.74
CA ALA A 239 21.14 -2.23 30.32
C ALA A 239 19.88 -2.52 29.49
N PHE A 240 18.80 -3.00 30.10
CA PHE A 240 17.50 -3.22 29.46
C PHE A 240 17.02 -1.99 28.69
N TYR A 241 17.08 -0.81 29.33
CA TYR A 241 16.55 0.43 28.76
C TYR A 241 17.23 0.78 27.43
N PRO A 242 18.56 0.97 27.34
CA PRO A 242 19.19 1.25 26.06
C PRO A 242 19.05 0.10 25.06
N ALA A 243 19.09 -1.17 25.52
CA ALA A 243 18.95 -2.34 24.66
C ALA A 243 17.58 -2.46 23.98
N VAL A 244 16.52 -1.92 24.59
CA VAL A 244 15.15 -1.91 24.05
C VAL A 244 14.82 -0.59 23.36
N ILE A 245 15.17 0.54 23.99
CA ILE A 245 14.85 1.88 23.50
C ILE A 245 15.58 2.18 22.21
N LEU A 246 16.89 1.87 22.10
CA LEU A 246 17.65 2.22 20.90
C LEU A 246 17.16 1.47 19.66
N PRO A 247 16.90 0.14 19.69
CA PRO A 247 16.33 -0.55 18.54
C PRO A 247 14.89 -0.12 18.24
N TYR A 248 14.07 0.16 19.26
CA TYR A 248 12.71 0.69 19.06
C TYR A 248 12.74 2.07 18.38
N MET A 249 13.55 3.00 18.90
CA MET A 249 13.72 4.32 18.32
C MET A 249 14.33 4.23 16.92
N GLY A 250 15.34 3.38 16.71
CA GLY A 250 15.89 3.12 15.38
C GLY A 250 14.84 2.59 14.40
N SER A 251 14.01 1.65 14.83
CA SER A 251 12.89 1.10 14.06
C SER A 251 11.84 2.16 13.69
N ALA A 252 11.51 3.05 14.62
CA ALA A 252 10.50 4.10 14.44
C ALA A 252 11.02 5.31 13.65
N ILE A 253 12.31 5.65 13.81
CA ILE A 253 12.93 6.86 13.26
C ILE A 253 13.63 6.60 11.92
N PHE A 254 14.27 5.45 11.70
CA PHE A 254 14.93 5.23 10.42
C PHE A 254 13.90 4.97 9.32
N SER A 255 13.93 5.77 8.24
CA SER A 255 13.14 5.44 7.04
C SER A 255 13.61 4.13 6.43
N SER A 256 12.65 3.32 6.00
CA SER A 256 12.91 2.20 5.08
C SER A 256 13.63 2.61 3.80
N ARG A 257 13.59 3.89 3.41
CA ARG A 257 14.10 4.37 2.12
C ARG A 257 15.61 4.64 2.12
N TRP A 258 16.17 5.07 3.24
CA TRP A 258 17.58 5.51 3.29
C TRP A 258 18.50 4.42 3.81
N LEU A 259 18.08 3.71 4.86
CA LEU A 259 18.88 2.69 5.52
C LEU A 259 18.02 1.46 5.81
N PRO A 260 17.45 0.78 4.79
CA PRO A 260 16.63 -0.41 5.00
C PRO A 260 17.37 -1.50 5.78
N GLY A 261 18.69 -1.64 5.55
CA GLY A 261 19.54 -2.57 6.30
C GLY A 261 19.66 -2.23 7.79
N VAL A 262 19.88 -0.95 8.14
CA VAL A 262 19.97 -0.51 9.54
C VAL A 262 18.62 -0.68 10.23
N ARG A 263 17.52 -0.32 9.57
CA ARG A 263 16.18 -0.50 10.12
C ARG A 263 15.89 -1.97 10.41
N ARG A 264 16.16 -2.87 9.46
CA ARG A 264 16.02 -4.32 9.68
C ARG A 264 16.93 -4.85 10.79
N ALA A 265 18.17 -4.37 10.87
CA ALA A 265 19.05 -4.71 11.97
C ALA A 265 18.46 -4.28 13.32
N CYS A 266 17.92 -3.06 13.43
CA CYS A 266 17.18 -2.62 14.62
C CYS A 266 15.97 -3.53 14.90
N HIS A 267 15.23 -3.96 13.87
CA HIS A 267 14.09 -4.87 14.06
C HIS A 267 14.53 -6.20 14.68
N TYR A 268 15.54 -6.84 14.10
CA TYR A 268 15.99 -8.16 14.55
C TYR A 268 16.71 -8.10 15.90
N CYS A 269 17.58 -7.10 16.12
CA CYS A 269 18.21 -6.89 17.42
C CYS A 269 17.17 -6.61 18.50
N GLY A 270 16.19 -5.75 18.22
CA GLY A 270 15.10 -5.45 19.14
C GLY A 270 14.28 -6.71 19.46
N ALA A 271 13.84 -7.44 18.44
CA ALA A 271 13.08 -8.69 18.61
C ALA A 271 13.85 -9.74 19.44
N ALA A 272 15.16 -9.88 19.21
CA ALA A 272 16.01 -10.76 20.01
C ALA A 272 16.13 -10.31 21.47
N TRP A 273 16.31 -9.01 21.73
CA TRP A 273 16.32 -8.48 23.10
C TRP A 273 15.00 -8.72 23.83
N PHE A 274 13.86 -8.49 23.17
CA PHE A 274 12.55 -8.79 23.77
C PHE A 274 12.37 -10.28 24.06
N GLY A 275 12.80 -11.18 23.17
CA GLY A 275 12.82 -12.62 23.41
C GLY A 275 13.71 -12.99 24.62
N TYR A 276 14.90 -12.41 24.70
CA TYR A 276 15.82 -12.62 25.82
C TYR A 276 15.21 -12.21 27.18
N PHE A 277 14.65 -11.01 27.25
CA PHE A 277 14.02 -10.53 28.48
C PHE A 277 12.74 -11.30 28.81
N PHE A 278 12.01 -11.78 27.81
CA PHE A 278 10.84 -12.62 28.03
C PHE A 278 11.21 -13.94 28.69
N ALA A 279 12.19 -14.68 28.15
CA ALA A 279 12.64 -15.95 28.72
C ALA A 279 13.21 -15.79 30.13
N THR A 280 14.03 -14.76 30.37
CA THR A 280 14.59 -14.49 31.71
C THR A 280 13.51 -14.11 32.73
N SER A 281 12.46 -13.38 32.33
CA SER A 281 11.32 -13.05 33.19
C SER A 281 10.44 -14.25 33.53
N TRP A 282 10.38 -15.24 32.65
CA TRP A 282 9.56 -16.44 32.84
C TRP A 282 10.18 -17.39 33.87
N MET A 283 11.50 -17.59 33.79
CA MET A 283 12.24 -18.52 34.64
C MET A 283 12.40 -18.05 36.10
N ARG A 284 12.05 -16.80 36.42
CA ARG A 284 12.14 -16.26 37.79
C ARG A 284 10.97 -16.70 38.69
N ASN A 285 10.05 -17.52 38.20
CA ASN A 285 8.74 -17.77 38.82
C ASN A 285 8.71 -18.67 40.07
N ASP A 286 9.81 -19.28 40.48
CA ASP A 286 9.73 -20.33 41.51
C ASP A 286 9.44 -19.82 42.94
N HIS A 287 9.50 -18.51 43.23
CA HIS A 287 9.38 -18.00 44.62
C HIS A 287 8.71 -16.62 44.83
N PHE A 288 7.77 -16.19 43.97
CA PHE A 288 7.17 -14.85 44.08
C PHE A 288 5.89 -14.78 44.93
N SER A 289 5.72 -13.65 45.62
CA SER A 289 4.47 -13.25 46.29
C SER A 289 3.42 -12.75 45.28
N PHE A 290 2.13 -12.71 45.68
CA PHE A 290 1.02 -12.30 44.79
C PHE A 290 1.20 -10.91 44.14
N VAL A 291 1.80 -9.94 44.85
CA VAL A 291 2.09 -8.60 44.30
C VAL A 291 3.14 -8.69 43.20
N GLU A 292 4.15 -9.55 43.38
CA GLU A 292 5.20 -9.76 42.38
C GLU A 292 4.68 -10.56 41.16
N GLU A 293 3.63 -11.35 41.32
CA GLU A 293 2.98 -12.06 40.21
C GLU A 293 2.28 -11.09 39.24
N ALA A 294 1.54 -10.10 39.75
CA ALA A 294 0.92 -9.07 38.91
C ALA A 294 1.98 -8.32 38.08
N ASP A 295 3.16 -8.12 38.63
CA ASP A 295 4.27 -7.42 37.97
C ASP A 295 4.94 -8.25 36.91
N ALA A 296 5.13 -9.53 37.20
CA ALA A 296 5.59 -10.51 36.23
C ALA A 296 4.63 -10.58 35.04
N ILE A 297 3.31 -10.60 35.27
CA ILE A 297 2.30 -10.58 34.21
C ILE A 297 2.40 -9.30 33.38
N ARG A 298 2.50 -8.12 34.01
CA ARG A 298 2.65 -6.83 33.32
C ARG A 298 3.91 -6.77 32.46
N MET A 299 5.03 -7.21 33.01
CA MET A 299 6.30 -7.25 32.29
C MET A 299 6.20 -8.18 31.08
N ARG A 300 5.67 -9.40 31.25
CA ARG A 300 5.49 -10.37 30.16
C ARG A 300 4.56 -9.85 29.06
N ALA A 301 3.45 -9.21 29.42
CA ALA A 301 2.54 -8.61 28.46
C ALA A 301 3.21 -7.46 27.68
N THR A 302 4.00 -6.62 28.35
CA THR A 302 4.79 -5.55 27.70
C THR A 302 5.83 -6.13 26.74
N LEU A 303 6.51 -7.20 27.16
CA LEU A 303 7.52 -7.86 26.34
C LEU A 303 6.90 -8.53 25.12
N LEU A 304 5.73 -9.16 25.28
CA LEU A 304 4.94 -9.72 24.18
C LEU A 304 4.49 -8.62 23.20
N ALA A 305 3.98 -7.48 23.71
CA ALA A 305 3.64 -6.34 22.87
C ALA A 305 4.85 -5.82 22.09
N GLY A 306 6.05 -5.84 22.68
CA GLY A 306 7.31 -5.54 22.00
C GLY A 306 7.67 -6.53 20.90
N VAL A 307 7.45 -7.83 21.09
CA VAL A 307 7.60 -8.83 20.02
C VAL A 307 6.63 -8.55 18.87
N CYS A 308 5.35 -8.31 19.18
CA CYS A 308 4.34 -7.96 18.18
C CYS A 308 4.71 -6.68 17.41
N TYR A 309 5.34 -5.70 18.07
CA TYR A 309 5.81 -4.47 17.43
C TYR A 309 6.74 -4.77 16.26
N PHE A 310 7.76 -5.61 16.46
CA PHE A 310 8.76 -5.89 15.41
C PHE A 310 8.19 -6.69 14.24
N VAL A 311 7.19 -7.55 14.49
CA VAL A 311 6.47 -8.25 13.41
C VAL A 311 5.69 -7.24 12.56
N ILE A 312 4.90 -6.36 13.20
CA ILE A 312 4.13 -5.34 12.48
C ILE A 312 5.08 -4.33 11.79
N ALA A 313 6.19 -3.97 12.42
CA ALA A 313 7.18 -3.03 11.88
C ALA A 313 7.84 -3.56 10.61
N GLU A 314 8.10 -4.87 10.52
CA GLU A 314 8.61 -5.46 9.28
C GLU A 314 7.56 -5.41 8.16
N VAL A 315 6.29 -5.72 8.46
CA VAL A 315 5.19 -5.56 7.48
C VAL A 315 5.08 -4.10 7.00
N ASP A 316 5.22 -3.13 7.91
CA ASP A 316 5.24 -1.71 7.55
C ASP A 316 6.42 -1.36 6.64
N THR A 317 7.62 -1.89 6.91
CA THR A 317 8.80 -1.74 6.05
C THR A 317 8.53 -2.26 4.65
N MET A 318 7.93 -3.44 4.50
CA MET A 318 7.60 -4.01 3.19
C MET A 318 6.62 -3.13 2.42
N ARG A 319 5.57 -2.65 3.08
CA ARG A 319 4.62 -1.69 2.49
C ARG A 319 5.32 -0.41 2.06
N SER A 320 6.29 0.09 2.84
CA SER A 320 7.08 1.26 2.44
C SER A 320 7.93 1.00 1.20
N THR A 321 8.53 -0.18 1.10
CA THR A 321 9.35 -0.58 -0.06
C THR A 321 8.50 -0.67 -1.32
N LEU A 322 7.31 -1.27 -1.24
CA LEU A 322 6.36 -1.33 -2.36
C LEU A 322 5.90 0.07 -2.76
N ALA A 323 5.54 0.92 -1.79
CA ALA A 323 5.16 2.30 -2.04
C ALA A 323 6.27 3.12 -2.72
N TYR A 324 7.52 2.83 -2.38
CA TYR A 324 8.68 3.42 -3.02
C TYR A 324 8.85 2.94 -4.47
N ALA A 325 8.71 1.63 -4.72
CA ALA A 325 8.77 1.07 -6.05
C ALA A 325 7.70 1.67 -6.99
N GLU A 326 6.47 1.87 -6.49
CA GLU A 326 5.40 2.55 -7.22
C GLU A 326 5.74 4.02 -7.53
N SER A 327 6.37 4.71 -6.58
CA SER A 327 6.88 6.07 -6.80
C SER A 327 7.96 6.09 -7.89
N CYS A 328 8.83 5.09 -7.92
CA CYS A 328 9.85 4.94 -8.98
C CYS A 328 9.21 4.67 -10.34
N GLN A 329 8.19 3.82 -10.41
CA GLN A 329 7.42 3.55 -11.64
C GLN A 329 6.78 4.84 -12.20
N LEU A 330 6.19 5.69 -11.36
CA LEU A 330 5.65 6.98 -11.81
C LEU A 330 6.72 8.00 -12.22
N ARG A 331 7.99 7.81 -11.84
CA ARG A 331 9.10 8.68 -12.26
C ARG A 331 9.80 8.17 -13.52
N GLN A 332 9.69 6.88 -13.81
CA GLN A 332 10.40 6.26 -14.92
C GLN A 332 10.00 6.94 -16.23
N GLY A 333 10.95 7.66 -16.83
CA GLY A 333 10.80 8.45 -18.06
C GLY A 333 9.90 9.68 -17.97
N TYR A 334 9.40 10.06 -16.78
CA TYR A 334 8.76 11.37 -16.60
C TYR A 334 9.84 12.44 -16.46
N SER A 335 9.88 13.39 -17.39
CA SER A 335 10.88 14.48 -17.41
C SER A 335 10.76 15.44 -16.22
N GLY A 336 9.60 15.43 -15.57
CA GLY A 336 9.21 16.42 -14.57
C GLY A 336 8.30 17.51 -15.11
N SER A 337 7.99 17.51 -16.42
CA SER A 337 6.97 18.36 -17.01
C SER A 337 5.97 17.61 -17.89
N ILE A 338 4.69 17.96 -17.79
CA ILE A 338 3.64 17.48 -18.68
C ILE A 338 3.79 18.01 -20.10
N MET A 339 4.58 19.07 -20.30
CA MET A 339 4.85 19.61 -21.64
C MET A 339 5.63 18.63 -22.52
N ASP A 340 6.36 17.69 -21.91
CA ASP A 340 7.13 16.66 -22.60
C ASP A 340 6.33 15.36 -22.79
N ALA A 341 5.04 15.35 -22.42
CA ALA A 341 4.20 14.17 -22.58
C ALA A 341 3.90 13.89 -24.06
N SER A 342 3.96 12.63 -24.44
CA SER A 342 3.67 12.16 -25.80
C SER A 342 2.18 11.98 -26.04
N CYS A 343 1.74 12.18 -27.28
CA CYS A 343 0.40 11.85 -27.75
C CYS A 343 0.48 11.13 -29.09
N ALA A 344 -0.37 10.13 -29.30
CA ALA A 344 -0.46 9.45 -30.60
C ALA A 344 -1.01 10.37 -31.70
N VAL A 345 -1.87 11.32 -31.33
CA VAL A 345 -2.47 12.31 -32.24
C VAL A 345 -2.02 13.70 -31.81
N GLN A 346 -1.21 14.36 -32.64
CA GLN A 346 -0.66 15.67 -32.32
C GLN A 346 -1.75 16.73 -32.08
N ARG A 347 -2.85 16.67 -32.85
CA ARG A 347 -3.99 17.58 -32.69
C ARG A 347 -4.59 17.53 -31.28
N ASP A 348 -4.68 16.34 -30.68
CA ASP A 348 -5.18 16.17 -29.31
C ASP A 348 -4.22 16.83 -28.31
N ALA A 349 -2.91 16.68 -28.53
CA ALA A 349 -1.90 17.34 -27.70
C ALA A 349 -2.04 18.86 -27.77
N ASP A 350 -2.22 19.42 -28.96
CA ASP A 350 -2.36 20.86 -29.14
C ASP A 350 -3.63 21.40 -28.44
N TYR A 351 -4.74 20.67 -28.50
CA TYR A 351 -5.98 21.05 -27.79
C TYR A 351 -5.84 20.95 -26.27
N ILE A 352 -5.24 19.87 -25.78
CA ILE A 352 -5.00 19.66 -24.35
C ILE A 352 -4.06 20.75 -23.80
N LEU A 353 -2.95 21.00 -24.48
CA LEU A 353 -1.97 22.01 -24.06
C LEU A 353 -2.56 23.42 -24.07
N ARG A 354 -3.37 23.74 -25.10
CA ARG A 354 -4.12 25.01 -25.15
C ARG A 354 -5.06 25.17 -23.96
N GLU A 355 -5.72 24.09 -23.54
CA GLU A 355 -6.67 24.13 -22.43
C GLU A 355 -5.98 24.23 -21.06
N ILE A 356 -4.86 23.53 -20.89
CA ILE A 356 -4.02 23.64 -19.68
C ILE A 356 -3.49 25.08 -19.57
N GLY A 357 -3.06 25.66 -20.69
CA GLY A 357 -2.59 27.04 -20.77
C GLY A 357 -1.45 27.31 -19.77
N GLY A 358 -1.52 28.45 -19.07
CA GLY A 358 -0.50 28.87 -18.10
C GLY A 358 -0.42 28.04 -16.81
N LYS A 359 -1.26 27.01 -16.63
CA LYS A 359 -1.32 26.21 -15.39
C LYS A 359 -0.41 24.99 -15.38
N ALA A 360 0.34 24.72 -16.45
CA ALA A 360 1.18 23.53 -16.56
C ALA A 360 2.12 23.34 -15.36
N GLY A 361 2.78 24.41 -14.90
CA GLY A 361 3.67 24.35 -13.73
C GLY A 361 2.99 23.98 -12.41
N GLU A 362 1.72 24.38 -12.22
CA GLU A 362 0.94 23.98 -11.03
C GLU A 362 0.59 22.49 -11.07
N VAL A 363 0.30 21.97 -12.27
CA VAL A 363 0.01 20.55 -12.50
C VAL A 363 1.27 19.72 -12.30
N ASP A 364 2.41 20.15 -12.85
CA ASP A 364 3.71 19.52 -12.64
C ASP A 364 4.06 19.43 -11.16
N HIS A 365 3.85 20.53 -10.42
CA HIS A 365 4.03 20.54 -8.96
C HIS A 365 3.09 19.54 -8.27
N ALA A 366 1.81 19.49 -8.65
CA ALA A 366 0.85 18.55 -8.09
C ALA A 366 1.22 17.08 -8.38
N ILE A 367 1.64 16.77 -9.60
CA ILE A 367 2.12 15.43 -10.00
C ILE A 367 3.37 15.07 -9.19
N GLN A 368 4.33 15.98 -9.05
CA GLN A 368 5.54 15.75 -8.24
C GLN A 368 5.20 15.48 -6.78
N VAL A 369 4.28 16.25 -6.20
CA VAL A 369 3.81 15.99 -4.83
C VAL A 369 3.10 14.65 -4.75
N LEU A 370 2.22 14.32 -5.68
CA LEU A 370 1.51 13.03 -5.71
C LEU A 370 2.47 11.85 -5.80
N ILE A 371 3.48 11.93 -6.69
CA ILE A 371 4.54 10.92 -6.84
C ILE A 371 5.32 10.74 -5.54
N ARG A 372 5.64 11.84 -4.84
CA ARG A 372 6.41 11.81 -3.57
C ARG A 372 5.57 11.37 -2.38
N ALA A 373 4.33 11.81 -2.31
CA ALA A 373 3.46 11.61 -1.16
C ALA A 373 2.63 10.33 -1.26
N GLY A 374 2.34 9.85 -2.48
CA GLY A 374 1.40 8.75 -2.78
C GLY A 374 -0.08 9.12 -2.68
N LEU A 375 -0.38 10.41 -2.47
CA LEU A 375 -1.73 10.95 -2.30
C LEU A 375 -1.71 12.47 -2.53
N TRP A 376 -2.79 13.00 -3.08
CA TRP A 376 -3.05 14.43 -3.20
C TRP A 376 -4.46 14.78 -2.71
N SER A 377 -4.57 15.86 -1.95
CA SER A 377 -5.84 16.39 -1.41
C SER A 377 -5.71 17.88 -1.12
N ARG A 378 -6.83 18.57 -0.89
CA ARG A 378 -6.84 19.98 -0.48
C ARG A 378 -5.97 20.27 0.75
N SER A 379 -6.04 19.42 1.77
CA SER A 379 -5.25 19.58 3.00
C SER A 379 -3.74 19.46 2.72
N MET A 380 -3.36 18.56 1.81
CA MET A 380 -1.97 18.42 1.36
C MET A 380 -1.54 19.61 0.50
N ARG A 381 -2.39 20.12 -0.39
CA ARG A 381 -2.13 21.34 -1.15
C ARG A 381 -1.83 22.52 -0.22
N MET A 382 -2.64 22.72 0.82
CA MET A 382 -2.42 23.77 1.83
C MET A 382 -1.07 23.62 2.54
N ALA A 383 -0.69 22.40 2.92
CA ALA A 383 0.59 22.14 3.56
C ALA A 383 1.78 22.34 2.60
N SER A 384 1.64 21.89 1.34
CA SER A 384 2.66 22.07 0.31
C SER A 384 2.86 23.55 -0.04
N ALA A 385 1.78 24.33 -0.10
CA ALA A 385 1.83 25.77 -0.39
C ALA A 385 2.64 26.56 0.64
N VAL A 386 2.68 26.11 1.90
CA VAL A 386 3.54 26.71 2.94
C VAL A 386 4.93 26.04 3.04
N GLY A 387 5.28 25.19 2.08
CA GLY A 387 6.60 24.57 1.94
C GLY A 387 6.85 23.37 2.86
N VAL A 388 5.81 22.66 3.30
CA VAL A 388 5.95 21.34 3.95
C VAL A 388 6.30 20.31 2.88
N ASP A 389 7.37 19.56 3.10
CA ASP A 389 7.71 18.38 2.29
C ASP A 389 6.77 17.23 2.67
N LEU A 390 5.97 16.80 1.69
CA LEU A 390 4.95 15.76 1.83
C LEU A 390 5.45 14.38 1.42
N LYS A 391 6.76 14.20 1.27
CA LYS A 391 7.36 12.90 0.99
C LYS A 391 6.82 11.84 1.96
N ASP A 392 6.32 10.75 1.39
CA ASP A 392 5.76 9.59 2.10
C ASP A 392 4.56 9.91 3.03
N ALA A 393 3.89 11.06 2.87
CA ALA A 393 2.80 11.48 3.76
C ALA A 393 1.55 10.57 3.72
N SER A 394 1.35 9.78 2.67
CA SER A 394 0.29 8.75 2.62
C SER A 394 0.71 7.41 3.23
N HIS A 395 2.00 7.21 3.50
CA HIS A 395 2.50 5.96 4.04
C HIS A 395 2.19 5.90 5.53
N ILE A 396 1.60 4.78 5.97
CA ILE A 396 1.16 4.58 7.34
C ILE A 396 2.02 3.49 7.97
N ASN A 397 2.62 3.80 9.12
CA ASN A 397 3.27 2.82 10.00
C ASN A 397 2.29 2.48 11.14
N PHE A 398 1.78 1.27 11.16
CA PHE A 398 0.85 0.80 12.19
C PHE A 398 1.56 0.26 13.44
N ALA A 399 2.82 -0.16 13.33
CA ALA A 399 3.54 -0.81 14.42
C ALA A 399 3.51 0.00 15.71
N THR A 400 3.97 1.25 15.68
CA THR A 400 4.01 2.12 16.86
C THR A 400 2.62 2.40 17.44
N PRO A 401 1.63 2.88 16.68
CA PRO A 401 0.28 3.09 17.22
C PRO A 401 -0.33 1.83 17.83
N CYS A 402 -0.26 0.69 17.14
CA CYS A 402 -0.88 -0.56 17.60
C CYS A 402 -0.26 -1.07 18.90
N THR A 403 1.07 -1.03 19.01
CA THR A 403 1.74 -1.53 20.23
C THR A 403 1.67 -0.54 21.37
N MET A 404 1.74 0.75 21.08
CA MET A 404 1.45 1.79 22.06
C MET A 404 0.06 1.56 22.63
N TRP A 405 -0.95 1.34 21.78
CA TRP A 405 -2.32 1.06 22.22
C TRP A 405 -2.43 -0.15 23.13
N ALA A 406 -1.77 -1.26 22.80
CA ALA A 406 -1.76 -2.44 23.65
C ALA A 406 -1.16 -2.16 25.04
N VAL A 407 -0.03 -1.44 25.09
CA VAL A 407 0.60 -1.02 26.34
C VAL A 407 -0.29 -0.07 27.14
N GLN A 408 -0.96 0.89 26.47
CA GLN A 408 -1.88 1.83 27.12
C GLN A 408 -3.09 1.12 27.72
N LEU A 409 -3.74 0.22 26.97
CA LEU A 409 -4.89 -0.54 27.47
C LEU A 409 -4.53 -1.37 28.71
N MET A 410 -3.32 -1.94 28.73
CA MET A 410 -2.81 -2.65 29.91
C MET A 410 -2.63 -1.71 31.10
N LEU A 411 -2.03 -0.53 30.90
CA LEU A 411 -1.85 0.47 31.95
C LEU A 411 -3.19 1.01 32.46
N ASP A 412 -4.15 1.28 31.58
CA ASP A 412 -5.46 1.80 31.93
C ASP A 412 -6.28 0.76 32.71
N SER A 413 -6.28 -0.51 32.27
CA SER A 413 -6.91 -1.61 33.01
C SER A 413 -6.40 -1.72 34.44
N MET A 414 -5.08 -1.57 34.62
CA MET A 414 -4.46 -1.55 35.93
C MET A 414 -4.86 -0.32 36.75
N LEU A 415 -4.85 0.87 36.18
CA LEU A 415 -5.27 2.08 36.89
C LEU A 415 -6.73 1.99 37.36
N ILE A 416 -7.58 1.36 36.56
CA ILE A 416 -8.99 1.11 36.86
C ILE A 416 -9.15 0.06 37.99
N SER A 417 -8.25 -0.92 38.08
CA SER A 417 -8.31 -1.93 39.14
C SER A 417 -7.79 -1.43 40.50
N MET A 418 -7.06 -0.32 40.54
CA MET A 418 -6.57 0.27 41.79
C MET A 418 -7.69 0.82 42.66
N ALA A 419 -7.58 0.69 43.99
CA ALA A 419 -8.62 1.15 44.93
C ALA A 419 -8.83 2.69 44.94
N ASP A 420 -7.80 3.45 44.61
CA ASP A 420 -7.80 4.91 44.62
C ASP A 420 -8.67 5.52 43.52
N ARG A 421 -9.61 6.40 43.88
CA ARG A 421 -10.57 7.01 42.94
C ARG A 421 -9.88 7.82 41.85
N TRP A 422 -8.79 8.52 42.18
CA TRP A 422 -8.07 9.34 41.20
C TRP A 422 -7.45 8.49 40.09
N ASN A 423 -6.79 7.39 40.45
CA ASN A 423 -6.24 6.44 39.47
C ASN A 423 -7.33 5.85 38.57
N LYS A 424 -8.48 5.46 39.14
CA LYS A 424 -9.62 4.97 38.36
C LYS A 424 -10.11 6.02 37.36
N SER A 425 -10.35 7.24 37.80
CA SER A 425 -10.80 8.34 36.93
C SER A 425 -9.81 8.60 35.80
N LEU A 426 -8.51 8.58 36.10
CA LEU A 426 -7.45 8.77 35.11
C LEU A 426 -7.42 7.64 34.07
N GLY A 427 -7.51 6.38 34.51
CA GLY A 427 -7.60 5.23 33.62
C GLY A 427 -8.84 5.27 32.72
N PHE A 428 -10.01 5.64 33.26
CA PHE A 428 -11.22 5.83 32.44
C PHE A 428 -11.08 6.97 31.43
N ALA A 429 -10.45 8.09 31.83
CA ALA A 429 -10.24 9.23 30.94
C ALA A 429 -9.32 8.87 29.76
N ASN A 430 -8.21 8.17 30.02
CA ASN A 430 -7.31 7.67 28.98
C ASN A 430 -8.04 6.71 28.02
N PHE A 431 -8.75 5.73 28.58
CA PHE A 431 -9.50 4.76 27.77
C PHE A 431 -10.55 5.45 26.88
N ALA A 432 -11.32 6.40 27.43
CA ALA A 432 -12.31 7.15 26.69
C ALA A 432 -11.67 7.97 25.56
N LEU A 433 -10.53 8.61 25.84
CA LEU A 433 -9.81 9.42 24.86
C LEU A 433 -9.20 8.56 23.75
N GLN A 434 -8.69 7.37 24.08
CA GLN A 434 -8.21 6.38 23.13
C GLN A 434 -9.36 5.88 22.23
N ALA A 435 -10.50 5.50 22.81
CA ALA A 435 -11.68 5.09 22.07
C ALA A 435 -12.18 6.19 21.12
N LEU A 436 -12.23 7.44 21.61
CA LEU A 436 -12.58 8.61 20.81
C LEU A 436 -11.58 8.81 19.65
N TRP A 437 -10.29 8.62 19.89
CA TRP A 437 -9.28 8.74 18.84
C TRP A 437 -9.50 7.73 17.72
N VAL A 438 -9.80 6.45 18.01
CA VAL A 438 -10.14 5.48 16.95
C VAL A 438 -11.44 5.82 16.26
N ALA A 439 -12.48 6.23 16.98
CA ALA A 439 -13.75 6.62 16.37
C ALA A 439 -13.53 7.76 15.36
N VAL A 440 -12.80 8.82 15.77
CA VAL A 440 -12.44 9.93 14.89
C VAL A 440 -11.56 9.45 13.74
N LEU A 441 -10.57 8.59 13.99
CA LEU A 441 -9.71 8.04 12.93
C LEU A 441 -10.56 7.34 11.89
N MET A 442 -11.52 6.51 12.28
CA MET A 442 -12.37 5.75 11.35
C MET A 442 -13.29 6.63 10.50
N TRP A 443 -13.71 7.78 11.01
CA TRP A 443 -14.55 8.75 10.28
C TRP A 443 -13.77 9.70 9.38
N LYS A 444 -12.49 9.94 9.66
CA LYS A 444 -11.69 10.88 8.88
C LYS A 444 -11.32 10.33 7.49
N PRO A 445 -11.15 11.23 6.50
CA PRO A 445 -10.72 10.81 5.16
C PRO A 445 -9.30 10.22 5.18
N PRO A 446 -8.91 9.41 4.18
CA PRO A 446 -7.62 8.71 4.13
C PRO A 446 -6.39 9.58 4.44
N HIS A 447 -6.30 10.79 3.87
CA HIS A 447 -5.17 11.70 4.10
C HIS A 447 -5.05 12.15 5.56
N THR A 448 -6.17 12.49 6.20
CA THR A 448 -6.19 12.90 7.61
C THR A 448 -5.87 11.72 8.52
N ARG A 449 -6.31 10.51 8.17
CA ARG A 449 -5.95 9.29 8.90
C ARG A 449 -4.45 9.01 8.84
N ALA A 450 -3.86 9.10 7.65
CA ALA A 450 -2.42 8.90 7.48
C ALA A 450 -1.62 9.91 8.30
N PHE A 451 -1.99 11.19 8.25
CA PHE A 451 -1.37 12.23 9.09
C PHE A 451 -1.56 11.96 10.59
N GLY A 452 -2.77 11.62 11.04
CA GLY A 452 -3.04 11.36 12.45
C GLY A 452 -2.24 10.18 13.00
N ILE A 453 -2.09 9.11 12.22
CA ILE A 453 -1.27 7.94 12.60
C ILE A 453 0.23 8.32 12.66
N ARG A 454 0.71 9.13 11.71
CA ARG A 454 2.09 9.65 11.71
C ARG A 454 2.36 10.54 12.92
N ALA A 455 1.46 11.48 13.18
CA ALA A 455 1.52 12.35 14.35
C ALA A 455 1.54 11.51 15.64
N MET A 456 0.64 10.52 15.75
CA MET A 456 0.63 9.61 16.88
C MET A 456 1.93 8.83 17.02
N THR A 457 2.56 8.40 15.93
CA THR A 457 3.86 7.70 15.96
C THR A 457 4.94 8.56 16.59
N VAL A 458 5.05 9.82 16.17
CA VAL A 458 6.03 10.78 16.72
C VAL A 458 5.73 11.06 18.19
N VAL A 459 4.49 11.42 18.49
CA VAL A 459 4.02 11.77 19.83
C VAL A 459 4.23 10.60 20.79
N SER A 460 3.91 9.37 20.38
CA SER A 460 4.13 8.14 21.17
C SER A 460 5.60 7.82 21.37
N THR A 461 6.46 8.05 20.35
CA THR A 461 7.91 7.83 20.48
C THR A 461 8.51 8.79 21.51
N VAL A 462 8.14 10.07 21.45
CA VAL A 462 8.57 11.08 22.44
C VAL A 462 8.06 10.72 23.84
N PHE A 463 6.79 10.32 23.96
CA PHE A 463 6.21 9.84 25.21
C PHE A 463 7.01 8.66 25.77
N LEU A 464 7.27 7.63 24.97
CA LEU A 464 7.95 6.42 25.42
C LEU A 464 9.37 6.73 25.89
N SER A 465 10.12 7.54 25.14
CA SER A 465 11.46 7.98 25.54
C SER A 465 11.43 8.75 26.87
N LEU A 466 10.48 9.67 27.04
CA LEU A 466 10.34 10.44 28.28
C LEU A 466 9.89 9.56 29.46
N ALA A 467 8.88 8.73 29.28
CA ALA A 467 8.35 7.83 30.28
C ALA A 467 9.41 6.84 30.77
N MET A 468 10.21 6.29 29.85
CA MET A 468 11.31 5.39 30.19
C MET A 468 12.46 6.11 30.90
N THR A 469 12.80 7.34 30.50
CA THR A 469 13.82 8.14 31.18
C THR A 469 13.40 8.51 32.61
N ILE A 470 12.14 8.91 32.78
CA ILE A 470 11.55 9.16 34.10
C ILE A 470 11.60 7.87 34.93
N HIS A 471 11.11 6.76 34.37
CA HIS A 471 11.10 5.48 35.09
C HIS A 471 12.52 5.06 35.51
N PHE A 472 13.50 5.17 34.61
CA PHE A 472 14.90 4.90 34.90
C PHE A 472 15.45 5.77 36.03
N GLY A 473 15.23 7.09 35.96
CA GLY A 473 15.71 8.02 36.98
C GLY A 473 15.10 7.76 38.36
N PHE A 474 13.79 7.54 38.43
CA PHE A 474 13.12 7.27 39.70
C PHE A 474 13.48 5.90 40.27
N VAL A 475 13.41 4.84 39.47
CA VAL A 475 13.61 3.47 39.96
C VAL A 475 15.08 3.17 40.22
N HIS A 476 16.00 3.55 39.33
CA HIS A 476 17.39 3.10 39.42
C HIS A 476 18.34 4.11 40.05
N ILE A 477 18.09 5.41 39.86
CA ILE A 477 18.94 6.47 40.44
C ILE A 477 18.41 6.86 41.82
N ALA A 478 17.12 7.19 41.92
CA ALA A 478 16.52 7.63 43.18
C ALA A 478 16.05 6.47 44.08
N ASN A 479 16.15 5.22 43.62
CA ASN A 479 15.72 4.01 44.34
C ASN A 479 14.25 4.09 44.82
N VAL A 480 13.40 4.80 44.07
CA VAL A 480 11.97 4.90 44.36
C VAL A 480 11.32 3.61 43.90
N ASN A 481 10.49 3.03 44.77
CA ASN A 481 9.72 1.85 44.43
C ASN A 481 8.88 2.12 43.16
N SER A 482 8.98 1.24 42.16
CA SER A 482 8.24 1.32 40.89
C SER A 482 6.72 1.39 41.08
N HIS A 483 6.23 0.98 42.25
CA HIS A 483 4.82 1.00 42.65
C HIS A 483 4.38 2.27 43.36
N ALA A 484 5.28 3.24 43.51
CA ALA A 484 4.91 4.50 44.12
C ALA A 484 3.77 5.13 43.32
N TYR A 485 2.59 5.24 43.94
CA TYR A 485 1.41 5.87 43.35
C TYR A 485 1.71 7.21 42.65
N PRO A 486 2.59 8.09 43.17
CA PRO A 486 2.95 9.32 42.47
C PRO A 486 3.60 9.09 41.09
N LEU A 487 4.45 8.07 40.95
CA LEU A 487 5.12 7.75 39.67
C LEU A 487 4.11 7.20 38.65
N MET A 488 3.21 6.33 39.08
CA MET A 488 2.16 5.81 38.20
C MET A 488 1.19 6.91 37.77
N ARG A 489 0.79 7.80 38.71
CA ARG A 489 -0.06 8.96 38.41
C ARG A 489 0.60 9.92 37.43
N SER A 490 1.90 10.19 37.59
CA SER A 490 2.62 11.10 36.69
C SER A 490 2.74 10.51 35.29
N GLN A 491 3.05 9.22 35.16
CA GLN A 491 3.08 8.52 33.87
C GLN A 491 1.72 8.50 33.19
N ALA A 492 0.64 8.21 33.95
CA ALA A 492 -0.71 8.18 33.42
C ALA A 492 -1.23 9.58 33.02
N SER A 493 -0.87 10.62 33.76
CA SER A 493 -1.22 12.02 33.43
C SER A 493 -0.46 12.50 32.20
N LEU A 494 0.82 12.12 32.09
CA LEU A 494 1.62 12.35 30.89
C LEU A 494 0.95 11.68 29.69
N MET A 495 0.56 10.41 29.83
CA MET A 495 -0.12 9.64 28.77
C MET A 495 -1.41 10.33 28.28
N LEU A 496 -2.25 10.80 29.21
CA LEU A 496 -3.48 11.54 28.87
C LEU A 496 -3.17 12.77 28.02
N GLY A 497 -2.14 13.55 28.40
CA GLY A 497 -1.70 14.73 27.66
C GLY A 497 -1.24 14.40 26.23
N PHE A 498 -0.46 13.33 26.06
CA PHE A 498 0.02 12.88 24.75
C PHE A 498 -1.11 12.31 23.87
N GLN A 499 -2.09 11.63 24.45
CA GLN A 499 -3.29 11.18 23.74
C GLN A 499 -4.16 12.36 23.30
N ALA A 500 -4.36 13.36 24.16
CA ALA A 500 -5.11 14.57 23.83
C ALA A 500 -4.45 15.35 22.70
N LEU A 501 -3.13 15.46 22.75
CA LEU A 501 -2.33 16.08 21.69
C LEU A 501 -2.43 15.30 20.36
N SER A 502 -2.37 13.97 20.41
CA SER A 502 -2.54 13.12 19.23
C SER A 502 -3.93 13.26 18.60
N LEU A 503 -4.98 13.36 19.43
CA LEU A 503 -6.34 13.62 18.97
C LEU A 503 -6.47 15.01 18.35
N ALA A 504 -5.87 16.03 18.96
CA ALA A 504 -5.86 17.39 18.42
C ALA A 504 -5.21 17.44 17.03
N PHE A 505 -4.07 16.76 16.82
CA PHE A 505 -3.43 16.67 15.51
C PHE A 505 -4.28 15.91 14.48
N LEU A 506 -4.90 14.80 14.86
CA LEU A 506 -5.82 14.06 13.99
C LEU A 506 -7.01 14.92 13.56
N LEU A 507 -7.60 15.68 14.49
CA LEU A 507 -8.71 16.58 14.20
C LEU A 507 -8.28 17.73 13.29
N ALA A 508 -7.14 18.35 13.56
CA ALA A 508 -6.61 19.47 12.78
C ALA A 508 -6.26 19.03 11.34
N GLY A 509 -5.56 17.90 11.18
CA GLY A 509 -5.00 17.46 9.90
C GLY A 509 -3.82 18.31 9.44
N VAL A 510 -3.07 17.79 8.46
CA VAL A 510 -1.79 18.38 8.03
C VAL A 510 -1.91 19.84 7.58
N GLY A 511 -2.94 20.18 6.79
CA GLY A 511 -3.11 21.53 6.24
C GLY A 511 -3.30 22.60 7.33
N ARG A 512 -4.11 22.32 8.36
CA ARG A 512 -4.35 23.28 9.45
C ARG A 512 -3.16 23.39 10.40
N VAL A 513 -2.50 22.27 10.72
CA VAL A 513 -1.27 22.29 11.52
C VAL A 513 -0.18 23.10 10.80
N ALA A 514 -0.03 22.92 9.48
CA ALA A 514 0.96 23.63 8.68
C ALA A 514 0.76 25.16 8.67
N GLN A 515 -0.48 25.63 8.85
CA GLN A 515 -0.86 27.05 8.83
C GLN A 515 -0.69 27.78 10.17
N TRP A 516 -0.25 27.12 11.24
CA TRP A 516 -0.03 27.83 12.52
C TRP A 516 1.08 28.88 12.40
N PRO A 517 0.84 30.13 12.87
CA PRO A 517 1.60 31.32 12.48
C PRO A 517 3.07 31.35 12.92
N LEU A 518 3.46 30.56 13.93
CA LEU A 518 4.82 30.59 14.48
C LEU A 518 5.67 29.37 14.09
N CYS A 519 5.08 28.18 14.16
CA CYS A 519 5.81 26.93 14.00
C CYS A 519 5.10 25.92 13.11
N GLY A 520 3.97 26.26 12.49
CA GLY A 520 3.08 25.31 11.80
C GLY A 520 3.79 24.47 10.75
N ARG A 521 4.55 25.11 9.84
CA ARG A 521 5.37 24.42 8.84
C ARG A 521 6.35 23.43 9.48
N ARG A 522 7.14 23.87 10.46
CA ARG A 522 8.16 23.02 11.12
C ARG A 522 7.52 21.89 11.93
N LEU A 523 6.39 22.15 12.57
CA LEU A 523 5.66 21.16 13.36
C LEU A 523 4.99 20.12 12.45
N ALA A 524 4.26 20.54 11.42
CA ALA A 524 3.69 19.63 10.42
C ALA A 524 4.81 18.80 9.77
N GLN A 525 5.94 19.46 9.46
CA GLN A 525 7.11 18.77 8.96
C GLN A 525 7.62 17.73 9.95
N ALA A 526 7.84 18.07 11.23
CA ALA A 526 8.33 17.13 12.25
C ALA A 526 7.39 15.93 12.46
N LEU A 527 6.07 16.16 12.43
CA LEU A 527 5.06 15.11 12.54
C LEU A 527 5.03 14.16 11.33
N LEU A 528 5.44 14.64 10.15
CA LEU A 528 5.63 13.83 8.95
C LEU A 528 7.05 13.22 8.84
N MET A 529 8.07 13.94 9.32
CA MET A 529 9.52 13.70 9.13
C MET A 529 10.15 12.74 10.12
N ALA A 530 9.36 12.02 10.93
CA ALA A 530 9.88 10.98 11.80
C ALA A 530 10.91 10.07 11.09
N THR A 531 10.84 9.97 9.76
CA THR A 531 11.70 9.12 8.94
C THR A 531 12.76 9.81 8.04
N SER A 532 12.78 11.13 7.81
CA SER A 532 13.67 11.71 6.77
C SER A 532 14.44 12.97 7.19
N TRP A 533 15.54 12.79 7.93
CA TRP A 533 16.58 13.82 8.00
C TRP A 533 17.38 13.81 6.69
N ARG A 534 17.52 14.99 6.07
CA ARG A 534 18.10 15.16 4.72
C ARG A 534 19.56 14.75 4.67
N CYS A 535 19.87 13.83 3.76
CA CYS A 535 21.10 13.89 2.98
C CYS A 535 20.69 13.71 1.51
N ASP A 536 20.64 14.80 0.73
CA ASP A 536 20.46 14.76 -0.73
C ASP A 536 21.76 14.24 -1.40
N ILE A 537 22.19 13.02 -1.04
CA ILE A 537 23.24 12.33 -1.78
C ILE A 537 22.56 11.81 -3.06
N ARG A 538 22.99 12.40 -4.18
CA ARG A 538 22.42 12.24 -5.52
C ARG A 538 22.00 10.80 -5.81
N CYS A 539 20.77 10.69 -6.30
CA CYS A 539 20.05 9.52 -6.77
C CYS A 539 20.69 8.86 -8.02
N CYS A 540 21.99 8.55 -7.97
CA CYS A 540 22.71 7.84 -9.04
C CYS A 540 22.59 6.31 -8.91
N LEU A 541 22.15 5.78 -7.75
CA LEU A 541 22.03 4.34 -7.53
C LEU A 541 20.74 3.71 -8.08
N CYS A 542 19.69 4.50 -8.38
CA CYS A 542 18.45 3.97 -8.97
C CYS A 542 18.67 3.31 -10.34
N GLY A 543 19.71 3.67 -11.09
CA GLY A 543 20.07 2.98 -12.34
C GLY A 543 20.70 1.60 -12.15
N ARG A 544 21.29 1.31 -10.98
CA ARG A 544 21.90 0.00 -10.66
C ARG A 544 20.97 -0.91 -9.86
N GLU A 545 20.10 -0.36 -9.01
CA GLU A 545 19.18 -1.15 -8.17
C GLU A 545 17.99 -1.75 -8.93
N GLY A 546 17.65 -1.22 -10.11
CA GLY A 546 16.67 -1.85 -11.01
C GLY A 546 17.03 -3.29 -11.41
N ARG A 547 18.33 -3.64 -11.46
CA ARG A 547 18.78 -5.04 -11.67
C ARG A 547 18.68 -5.90 -10.40
N ARG A 548 18.69 -5.30 -9.21
CA ARG A 548 18.66 -6.04 -7.93
C ARG A 548 17.24 -6.30 -7.44
N ASN A 549 16.29 -5.42 -7.75
CA ASN A 549 14.87 -5.70 -7.53
C ASN A 549 14.33 -6.76 -8.49
N ARG A 550 14.91 -6.88 -9.70
CA ARG A 550 14.66 -8.03 -10.58
C ARG A 550 14.91 -9.34 -9.82
N PHE A 551 15.98 -9.42 -9.02
CA PHE A 551 16.28 -10.56 -8.16
C PHE A 551 15.16 -10.88 -7.15
N TYR A 552 14.47 -9.90 -6.55
CA TYR A 552 13.38 -10.18 -5.61
C TYR A 552 12.10 -10.67 -6.29
N THR A 553 11.77 -10.15 -7.47
CA THR A 553 10.67 -10.67 -8.30
C THR A 553 11.01 -12.04 -8.89
N GLU A 554 12.25 -12.24 -9.36
CA GLU A 554 12.74 -13.48 -9.98
C GLU A 554 12.94 -14.61 -8.95
N THR A 555 13.28 -14.28 -7.69
CA THR A 555 13.26 -15.26 -6.57
C THR A 555 11.82 -15.62 -6.15
N GLN A 556 10.85 -14.74 -6.43
CA GLN A 556 9.43 -15.04 -6.18
C GLN A 556 8.82 -15.86 -7.33
N GLU A 557 9.24 -15.63 -8.58
CA GLU A 557 8.85 -16.41 -9.76
C GLU A 557 9.47 -17.82 -9.76
N ASN A 558 10.77 -17.97 -9.50
CA ASN A 558 11.45 -19.28 -9.49
C ASN A 558 11.07 -20.21 -8.32
N ARG A 559 10.29 -19.74 -7.33
CA ARG A 559 9.82 -20.59 -6.21
C ARG A 559 8.33 -20.92 -6.29
N LEU A 560 7.57 -20.19 -7.10
CA LEU A 560 6.18 -20.53 -7.39
C LEU A 560 6.08 -21.63 -8.46
N SER A 561 7.11 -21.82 -9.29
CA SER A 561 7.20 -22.95 -10.21
C SER A 561 7.41 -24.30 -9.52
N ASP A 562 8.00 -24.32 -8.33
CA ASP A 562 8.38 -25.55 -7.62
C ASP A 562 7.25 -26.11 -6.73
N ASP A 563 6.26 -25.30 -6.36
CA ASP A 563 5.12 -25.75 -5.52
C ASP A 563 3.96 -26.36 -6.36
N ASP A 564 3.91 -26.14 -7.67
CA ASP A 564 2.85 -26.66 -8.55
C ASP A 564 3.16 -28.05 -9.13
N SER A 565 4.41 -28.53 -9.08
CA SER A 565 4.78 -29.88 -9.51
C SER A 565 4.35 -30.99 -8.53
N ASP A 566 3.99 -30.63 -7.29
CA ASP A 566 3.53 -31.59 -6.27
C ASP A 566 1.99 -31.72 -6.17
N MET A 567 1.20 -30.88 -6.85
CA MET A 567 -0.27 -30.97 -6.83
C MET A 567 -0.87 -31.83 -7.96
N GLU A 568 -0.15 -32.12 -9.04
CA GLU A 568 -0.63 -32.96 -10.15
C GLU A 568 -0.50 -34.49 -9.89
N SER A 569 0.15 -34.93 -8.81
CA SER A 569 0.35 -36.36 -8.53
C SER A 569 -0.75 -37.04 -7.71
N ARG A 570 -1.85 -36.35 -7.33
CA ARG A 570 -2.89 -36.89 -6.43
C ARG A 570 -4.26 -37.15 -7.05
N HIS A 571 -4.42 -37.04 -8.36
CA HIS A 571 -5.67 -37.40 -9.06
C HIS A 571 -5.44 -38.34 -10.25
N SER A 572 -4.92 -39.53 -9.98
CA SER A 572 -5.07 -40.69 -10.88
C SER A 572 -5.29 -41.95 -10.05
N GLY A 573 -6.56 -42.19 -9.72
CA GLY A 573 -6.99 -43.39 -8.99
C GLY A 573 -8.40 -43.80 -9.40
N SER A 574 -8.48 -44.93 -10.09
CA SER A 574 -9.66 -45.77 -10.39
C SER A 574 -10.57 -45.40 -11.57
N ALA A 575 -10.45 -46.19 -12.65
CA ALA A 575 -11.53 -46.83 -13.42
C ALA A 575 -10.86 -47.62 -14.58
N SER A 576 -10.59 -48.91 -14.39
CA SER A 576 -11.34 -50.04 -14.96
C SER A 576 -11.01 -50.32 -16.44
N ASP A 577 -10.04 -51.21 -16.64
CA ASP A 577 -9.73 -51.86 -17.92
C ASP A 577 -10.78 -52.91 -18.26
N GLY A 578 -11.19 -52.91 -19.52
CA GLY A 578 -12.00 -53.92 -20.19
C GLY A 578 -11.57 -54.01 -21.65
N ASP A 579 -10.65 -54.95 -21.91
CA ASP A 579 -10.47 -55.81 -23.09
C ASP A 579 -10.70 -55.31 -24.54
N THR A 580 -9.60 -55.50 -25.30
CA THR A 580 -9.44 -56.23 -26.59
C THR A 580 -9.53 -55.55 -27.96
N HIS A 581 -8.54 -55.95 -28.78
CA HIS A 581 -8.46 -56.06 -30.25
C HIS A 581 -8.37 -54.75 -31.07
N ASP A 582 -7.63 -54.62 -32.17
CA ASP A 582 -6.55 -55.39 -32.83
C ASP A 582 -6.00 -54.46 -33.96
N ASP A 583 -4.91 -54.89 -34.61
CA ASP A 583 -4.42 -54.51 -35.97
C ASP A 583 -3.72 -53.14 -36.17
N LEU A 584 -2.41 -53.08 -36.45
CA LEU A 584 -1.67 -53.38 -37.70
C LEU A 584 -1.98 -52.40 -38.86
N GLU A 585 -1.04 -51.49 -39.17
CA GLU A 585 -0.26 -51.51 -40.42
C GLU A 585 0.54 -50.20 -40.68
N THR A 586 1.85 -50.43 -40.84
CA THR A 586 2.89 -49.76 -41.62
C THR A 586 2.50 -49.02 -42.92
N LEU A 587 3.25 -47.94 -43.21
CA LEU A 587 3.91 -47.54 -44.49
C LEU A 587 3.99 -45.99 -44.55
N ALA A 588 5.16 -45.37 -44.44
CA ALA A 588 6.23 -45.19 -45.43
C ALA A 588 6.04 -43.96 -46.33
N ASP A 589 7.13 -43.17 -46.38
CA ASP A 589 7.57 -42.22 -47.41
C ASP A 589 6.62 -41.08 -47.83
N ASP A 590 7.08 -39.82 -47.73
CA ASP A 590 7.77 -39.22 -48.87
C ASP A 590 8.37 -37.83 -48.55
N ASP A 591 9.34 -37.53 -49.40
CA ASP A 591 10.42 -36.58 -49.35
C ASP A 591 10.04 -35.12 -49.69
N SER A 592 11.00 -34.23 -49.47
CA SER A 592 11.18 -32.93 -50.14
C SER A 592 10.20 -31.77 -49.86
N ASP A 593 10.72 -30.66 -49.31
CA ASP A 593 11.19 -29.53 -50.12
C ASP A 593 11.38 -28.28 -49.23
N ARG A 594 12.63 -27.88 -48.97
CA ARG A 594 12.98 -26.67 -48.21
C ARG A 594 13.35 -25.56 -49.18
N GLY A 595 12.34 -24.78 -49.57
CA GLY A 595 12.50 -23.51 -50.26
C GLY A 595 12.92 -22.37 -49.30
N SER A 596 14.00 -21.70 -49.68
CA SER A 596 14.64 -20.59 -48.97
C SER A 596 14.15 -19.19 -49.41
N LYS A 597 14.01 -18.27 -48.42
CA LYS A 597 14.18 -16.77 -48.46
C LYS A 597 13.09 -15.90 -49.14
N PRO A 598 13.10 -14.54 -49.02
CA PRO A 598 13.27 -13.66 -47.83
C PRO A 598 12.32 -12.41 -47.81
N ILE A 599 12.30 -11.70 -46.67
CA ILE A 599 12.25 -10.21 -46.45
C ILE A 599 11.42 -9.32 -47.41
N VAL A 600 10.41 -8.62 -46.87
CA VAL A 600 10.32 -7.12 -46.73
C VAL A 600 9.56 -6.82 -45.45
#